data_AF-A0A101HIJ2-F1
#
_entry.id   AF-A0A101HIJ2-F1
#
_cell.length_a   1.000
_cell.length_b   1.000
_cell.length_c   1.000
_cell.angle_alpha   90.00
_cell.angle_beta   90.00
_cell.angle_gamma   90.00
#
_symmetry.space_group_name_H-M   'P 1'
#
loop_
_entity.id
_entity.type
_entity.pdbx_description
1 polymer ?
#
loop_
_entity_poly.entity_id
_entity_poly.type
_entity_poly.pdbx_seq_one_letter_code
_entity_poly.pdbx_strand_id
1 'polypeptide(L)'
;MSDMYKREDVSDSKIELTITMPRDAFEKSYKALLKDQTKDKDIKGFRKGKVPEDLIEPSMKPMLQFETFERLAPMYINTTIQKEKIELVAPPKYSKLPEFNGDEDLEFKVEVTTMPDFKLGNLKKVKVEKEDIEIEEKDVEKVLKELKTQHETDAKKIGDDWAKEMAKKLELEDVKDLDGFKEKVEDLLKKQKEHMLLHRYQEDALKQAIELSKIEIPEGAIEFEAKERERSFEQDMQARGVKIEEFLKQSNLDMEQMREAWKKDAKDALEADVFLNLYAKEKDVKVSKEELDEKIEMIKKTQPNADESVFSNEQWLDYIKRVEKKEKAFREFIKETLGEELLDEHN
;
A
#
# COMPACT_ATOMS: atom_id res chain seq x y z
N MET A 1 -3.10 21.96 -36.92
CA MET A 1 -3.21 21.61 -35.51
C MET A 1 -1.97 20.78 -35.22
N SER A 2 -0.94 21.40 -34.64
CA SER A 2 0.25 20.67 -34.22
C SER A 2 -0.17 19.60 -33.22
N ASP A 3 0.36 18.39 -33.32
CA ASP A 3 0.05 17.32 -32.37
C ASP A 3 0.42 17.82 -30.97
N MET A 4 -0.58 18.01 -30.09
CA MET A 4 -0.39 18.55 -28.74
C MET A 4 0.57 17.71 -27.87
N TYR A 5 0.89 16.50 -28.31
CA TYR A 5 1.86 15.63 -27.69
C TYR A 5 2.42 14.62 -28.70
N LYS A 6 3.58 14.06 -28.37
CA LYS A 6 4.18 12.89 -29.02
C LYS A 6 4.44 11.82 -27.95
N ARG A 7 4.03 10.59 -28.25
CA ARG A 7 4.24 9.40 -27.40
C ARG A 7 5.44 8.60 -27.88
N GLU A 8 6.25 8.12 -26.95
CA GLU A 8 7.34 7.19 -27.18
C GLU A 8 7.30 6.08 -26.11
N ASP A 9 7.09 4.83 -26.52
CA ASP A 9 7.10 3.68 -25.61
C ASP A 9 8.57 3.26 -25.39
N VAL A 10 9.08 3.50 -24.18
CA VAL A 10 10.49 3.24 -23.81
C VAL A 10 10.66 1.79 -23.36
N SER A 11 9.67 1.25 -22.66
CA SER A 11 9.56 -0.17 -22.28
C SER A 11 8.09 -0.52 -22.04
N ASP A 12 7.80 -1.80 -21.73
CA ASP A 12 6.44 -2.27 -21.41
C ASP A 12 5.80 -1.57 -20.20
N SER A 13 6.62 -0.94 -19.35
CA SER A 13 6.20 -0.25 -18.13
C SER A 13 6.51 1.25 -18.13
N LYS A 14 7.09 1.79 -19.20
CA LYS A 14 7.55 3.17 -19.27
C LYS A 14 7.22 3.82 -20.61
N ILE A 15 6.50 4.93 -20.53
CA ILE A 15 6.13 5.76 -21.68
C ILE A 15 6.72 7.16 -21.46
N GLU A 16 7.41 7.70 -22.46
CA GLU A 16 7.78 9.11 -22.48
C GLU A 16 6.78 9.90 -23.33
N LEU A 17 6.18 10.94 -22.75
CA LEU A 17 5.29 11.87 -23.43
C LEU A 17 6.02 13.20 -23.59
N THR A 18 6.24 13.61 -24.84
CA THR A 18 6.64 14.99 -25.15
C THR A 18 5.36 15.79 -25.35
N ILE A 19 5.12 16.80 -24.53
CA ILE A 19 3.89 17.61 -24.54
C ILE A 19 4.24 19.01 -25.02
N THR A 20 3.46 19.50 -25.98
CA THR A 20 3.59 20.84 -26.55
C THR A 20 2.49 21.73 -26.01
N MET A 21 2.88 22.74 -25.25
CA MET A 21 1.98 23.76 -24.70
C MET A 21 2.04 25.01 -25.58
N PRO A 22 0.92 25.41 -26.21
CA PRO A 22 0.87 26.62 -27.03
C PRO A 22 1.33 27.87 -26.28
N ARG A 23 2.22 28.66 -26.90
CA ARG A 23 2.79 29.89 -26.30
C ARG A 23 1.69 30.89 -25.94
N ASP A 24 0.66 31.02 -26.75
CA ASP A 24 -0.45 31.94 -26.53
C ASP A 24 -1.24 31.61 -25.25
N ALA A 25 -1.48 30.32 -24.99
CA ALA A 25 -2.14 29.85 -23.78
C ALA A 25 -1.28 30.12 -22.53
N PHE A 26 0.03 29.88 -22.64
CA PHE A 26 0.99 30.17 -21.56
C PHE A 26 1.03 31.68 -21.24
N GLU A 27 1.22 32.53 -22.24
CA GLU A 27 1.28 33.99 -22.10
C GLU A 27 0.01 34.58 -21.49
N LYS A 28 -1.15 34.05 -21.87
CA LYS A 28 -2.44 34.47 -21.28
C LYS A 28 -2.50 34.18 -19.78
N SER A 29 -2.05 33.00 -19.35
CA SER A 29 -2.02 32.63 -17.94
C SER A 29 -0.95 33.41 -17.17
N TYR A 30 0.22 33.60 -17.77
CA TYR A 30 1.32 34.39 -17.21
C TYR A 30 0.88 35.83 -16.91
N LYS A 31 0.23 36.50 -17.86
CA LYS A 31 -0.31 37.86 -17.67
C LYS A 31 -1.35 37.94 -16.56
N ALA A 32 -2.20 36.91 -16.44
CA ALA A 32 -3.20 36.85 -15.37
C ALA A 32 -2.51 36.73 -13.99
N LEU A 33 -1.47 35.92 -13.88
CA LEU A 33 -0.69 35.73 -12.66
C LEU A 33 0.09 37.01 -12.28
N LEU A 34 0.77 37.63 -13.26
CA LEU A 34 1.48 38.89 -13.07
C LEU A 34 0.54 39.98 -12.51
N LYS A 35 -0.64 40.13 -13.12
CA LYS A 35 -1.66 41.10 -12.67
C LYS A 35 -2.15 40.81 -11.26
N ASP A 36 -2.22 39.55 -10.84
CA ASP A 36 -2.67 39.21 -9.50
C ASP A 36 -1.60 39.52 -8.45
N GLN A 37 -0.35 39.16 -8.74
CA GLN A 37 0.80 39.40 -7.87
C GLN A 37 1.14 40.90 -7.70
N THR A 38 0.79 41.75 -8.67
CA THR A 38 1.01 43.20 -8.59
C THR A 38 -0.08 43.96 -7.83
N LYS A 39 -1.28 43.37 -7.61
CA LYS A 39 -2.37 44.01 -6.84
C LYS A 39 -2.02 44.22 -5.37
N ASP A 40 -1.25 43.31 -4.78
CA ASP A 40 -1.03 43.26 -3.34
C ASP A 40 0.32 43.80 -2.85
N LYS A 41 1.23 44.15 -3.77
CA LYS A 41 2.55 44.66 -3.40
C LYS A 41 2.52 46.14 -3.03
N ASP A 42 3.09 46.44 -1.87
CA ASP A 42 3.46 47.78 -1.44
C ASP A 42 4.94 48.00 -1.81
N ILE A 43 5.19 48.89 -2.77
CA ILE A 43 6.53 49.21 -3.24
C ILE A 43 6.80 50.67 -2.91
N LYS A 44 7.94 50.93 -2.24
CA LYS A 44 8.35 52.25 -1.78
C LYS A 44 8.30 53.27 -2.93
N GLY A 45 7.40 54.25 -2.82
CA GLY A 45 7.18 55.30 -3.83
C GLY A 45 5.95 55.11 -4.73
N PHE A 46 5.27 53.97 -4.64
CA PHE A 46 4.04 53.67 -5.40
C PHE A 46 2.91 53.27 -4.46
N ARG A 47 1.71 53.75 -4.74
CA ARG A 47 0.51 53.32 -4.02
C ARG A 47 0.23 51.84 -4.34
N LYS A 48 -0.18 51.06 -3.32
CA LYS A 48 -0.57 49.64 -3.46
C LYS A 48 -1.43 49.42 -4.73
N GLY A 49 -0.99 48.49 -5.58
CA GLY A 49 -1.67 48.17 -6.85
C GLY A 49 -1.52 49.19 -8.00
N LYS A 50 -0.63 50.18 -7.88
CA LYS A 50 -0.35 51.20 -8.91
C LYS A 50 1.11 51.22 -9.39
N VAL A 51 1.85 50.14 -9.13
CA VAL A 51 3.19 50.00 -9.68
C VAL A 51 3.09 49.57 -11.14
N PRO A 52 3.80 50.23 -12.08
CA PRO A 52 3.90 49.78 -13.46
C PRO A 52 4.46 48.36 -13.56
N GLU A 53 3.80 47.50 -14.35
CA GLU A 53 4.17 46.09 -14.54
C GLU A 53 5.61 45.97 -15.06
N ASP A 54 6.00 46.83 -16.00
CA ASP A 54 7.34 46.88 -16.63
C ASP A 54 8.50 47.05 -15.63
N LEU A 55 8.26 47.67 -14.48
CA LEU A 55 9.30 47.92 -13.47
C LEU A 55 9.52 46.73 -12.53
N ILE A 56 8.52 45.85 -12.36
CA ILE A 56 8.58 44.71 -11.44
C ILE A 56 8.79 43.40 -12.22
N GLU A 57 8.22 43.30 -13.41
CA GLU A 57 8.20 42.08 -14.22
C GLU A 57 9.61 41.45 -14.37
N PRO A 58 10.69 42.17 -14.73
CA PRO A 58 11.99 41.54 -14.95
C PRO A 58 12.51 40.75 -13.74
N SER A 59 12.24 41.25 -12.53
CA SER A 59 12.65 40.61 -11.27
C SER A 59 11.82 39.37 -10.91
N MET A 60 10.56 39.33 -11.34
CA MET A 60 9.61 38.27 -11.00
C MET A 60 9.46 37.24 -12.12
N LYS A 61 9.92 37.58 -13.33
CA LYS A 61 9.66 36.82 -14.55
C LYS A 61 10.05 35.35 -14.45
N PRO A 62 11.26 34.95 -13.99
CA PRO A 62 11.60 33.53 -13.88
C PRO A 62 10.67 32.76 -12.92
N MET A 63 10.36 33.35 -11.77
CA MET A 63 9.44 32.76 -10.78
C MET A 63 8.03 32.62 -11.34
N LEU A 64 7.50 33.68 -11.95
CA LEU A 64 6.15 33.69 -12.52
C LEU A 64 6.01 32.76 -13.73
N GLN A 65 7.07 32.63 -14.54
CA GLN A 65 7.09 31.69 -15.66
C GLN A 65 6.99 30.25 -15.16
N PHE A 66 7.80 29.90 -14.16
CA PHE A 66 7.77 28.58 -13.55
C PHE A 66 6.43 28.29 -12.86
N GLU A 67 5.90 29.23 -12.06
CA GLU A 67 4.59 29.09 -11.41
C GLU A 67 3.44 28.96 -12.44
N THR A 68 3.52 29.70 -13.55
CA THR A 68 2.55 29.57 -14.65
C THR A 68 2.62 28.18 -15.26
N PHE A 69 3.83 27.66 -15.49
CA PHE A 69 4.02 26.30 -15.99
C PHE A 69 3.49 25.25 -15.02
N GLU A 70 3.81 25.32 -13.73
CA GLU A 70 3.33 24.36 -12.73
C GLU A 70 1.80 24.31 -12.64
N ARG A 71 1.11 25.43 -12.91
CA ARG A 71 -0.36 25.48 -12.96
C ARG A 71 -0.93 24.86 -14.23
N LEU A 72 -0.28 25.06 -15.37
CA LEU A 72 -0.79 24.61 -16.67
C LEU A 72 -0.39 23.17 -17.01
N ALA A 73 0.84 22.77 -16.71
CA ALA A 73 1.37 21.46 -17.10
C ALA A 73 0.50 20.27 -16.64
N PRO A 74 -0.03 20.22 -15.39
CA PRO A 74 -0.91 19.13 -14.96
C PRO A 74 -2.15 18.98 -15.85
N MET A 75 -2.72 20.07 -16.35
CA MET A 75 -3.88 20.02 -17.25
C MET A 75 -3.53 19.34 -18.58
N TYR A 76 -2.39 19.68 -19.18
CA TYR A 76 -1.95 19.08 -20.44
C TYR A 76 -1.54 17.62 -20.27
N ILE A 77 -0.85 17.30 -19.16
CA ILE A 77 -0.48 15.93 -18.80
C ILE A 77 -1.74 15.07 -18.63
N ASN A 78 -2.69 15.51 -17.81
CA ASN A 78 -3.94 14.78 -17.56
C ASN A 78 -4.77 14.62 -18.83
N THR A 79 -4.85 15.67 -19.66
CA THR A 79 -5.57 15.60 -20.96
C THR A 79 -4.93 14.57 -21.89
N THR A 80 -3.61 14.51 -21.94
CA THR A 80 -2.87 13.56 -22.77
C THR A 80 -3.08 12.13 -22.29
N ILE A 81 -2.92 11.89 -20.98
CA ILE A 81 -3.13 10.59 -20.33
C ILE A 81 -4.56 10.08 -20.55
N GLN A 82 -5.56 10.95 -20.41
CA GLN A 82 -6.97 10.60 -20.66
C GLN A 82 -7.26 10.27 -22.13
N LYS A 83 -6.69 11.03 -23.08
CA LYS A 83 -6.87 10.78 -24.52
C LYS A 83 -6.27 9.44 -24.95
N GLU A 84 -5.08 9.14 -24.43
CA GLU A 84 -4.38 7.88 -24.67
C GLU A 84 -4.92 6.73 -23.82
N LYS A 85 -5.81 7.01 -22.86
CA LYS A 85 -6.37 6.05 -21.88
C LYS A 85 -5.27 5.29 -21.13
N ILE A 86 -4.22 6.01 -20.75
CA ILE A 86 -3.09 5.44 -20.01
C ILE A 86 -3.50 5.25 -18.56
N GLU A 87 -3.41 4.02 -18.06
CA GLU A 87 -3.59 3.69 -16.65
C GLU A 87 -2.27 3.92 -15.91
N LEU A 88 -2.25 4.92 -15.04
CA LEU A 88 -1.07 5.28 -14.25
C LEU A 88 -0.98 4.42 -13.00
N VAL A 89 0.23 3.95 -12.70
CA VAL A 89 0.52 3.29 -11.42
C VAL A 89 1.43 4.11 -10.49
N ALA A 90 1.93 5.24 -11.00
CA ALA A 90 2.64 6.24 -10.22
C ALA A 90 2.40 7.63 -10.82
N PRO A 91 2.56 8.72 -10.03
CA PRO A 91 2.52 10.07 -10.55
C PRO A 91 3.56 10.27 -11.68
N PRO A 92 3.21 10.97 -12.78
CA PRO A 92 4.16 11.26 -13.85
C PRO A 92 5.35 12.07 -13.33
N LYS A 93 6.56 11.74 -13.81
CA LYS A 93 7.79 12.45 -13.45
C LYS A 93 8.24 13.33 -14.61
N TYR A 94 8.61 14.58 -14.37
CA TYR A 94 9.18 15.43 -15.42
C TYR A 94 10.59 14.95 -15.79
N SER A 95 10.79 14.51 -17.03
CA SER A 95 12.11 14.14 -17.56
C SER A 95 12.83 15.33 -18.20
N LYS A 96 12.07 16.31 -18.71
CA LYS A 96 12.60 17.58 -19.22
C LYS A 96 11.61 18.73 -18.98
N LEU A 97 12.08 19.80 -18.34
CA LEU A 97 11.33 21.06 -18.19
C LEU A 97 11.41 21.91 -19.46
N PRO A 98 10.42 22.77 -19.73
CA PRO A 98 10.45 23.63 -20.91
C PRO A 98 11.45 24.77 -20.75
N GLU A 99 11.95 25.26 -21.88
CA GLU A 99 12.65 26.53 -21.93
C GLU A 99 11.63 27.66 -22.16
N PHE A 100 11.70 28.70 -21.32
CA PHE A 100 10.74 29.81 -21.39
C PHE A 100 11.12 30.90 -22.39
N ASN A 101 12.28 30.77 -23.04
CA ASN A 101 12.85 31.78 -23.94
C ASN A 101 12.13 31.77 -25.30
N GLY A 102 12.15 32.91 -26.00
CA GLY A 102 11.58 33.04 -27.34
C GLY A 102 10.05 33.09 -27.40
N ASP A 103 9.53 33.04 -28.62
CA ASP A 103 8.09 33.13 -28.94
C ASP A 103 7.50 31.77 -29.37
N GLU A 104 8.27 30.68 -29.26
CA GLU A 104 7.89 29.33 -29.68
C GLU A 104 7.04 28.62 -28.61
N ASP A 105 6.29 27.60 -29.00
CA ASP A 105 5.53 26.76 -28.06
C ASP A 105 6.45 26.10 -27.03
N LEU A 106 5.93 25.89 -25.82
CA LEU A 106 6.69 25.31 -24.73
C LEU A 106 6.61 23.80 -24.80
N GLU A 107 7.75 23.14 -25.04
CA GLU A 107 7.85 21.69 -25.02
C GLU A 107 8.46 21.18 -23.72
N PHE A 108 7.83 20.18 -23.12
CA PHE A 108 8.33 19.51 -21.93
C PHE A 108 8.08 18.00 -22.04
N LYS A 109 8.86 17.22 -21.31
CA LYS A 109 8.75 15.76 -21.32
C LYS A 109 8.38 15.23 -19.95
N VAL A 110 7.47 14.27 -19.95
CA VAL A 110 7.07 13.52 -18.77
C VAL A 110 7.24 12.03 -18.99
N GLU A 111 7.84 11.38 -18.01
CA GLU A 111 7.89 9.93 -17.90
C GLU A 111 6.63 9.45 -17.16
N VAL A 112 5.94 8.52 -17.79
CA VAL A 112 4.74 7.87 -17.28
C VAL A 112 5.05 6.40 -17.02
N THR A 113 4.74 5.94 -15.80
CA THR A 113 4.87 4.53 -15.41
C THR A 113 3.52 3.83 -15.55
N THR A 114 3.50 2.73 -16.29
CA THR A 114 2.32 1.89 -16.54
C THR A 114 2.54 0.47 -16.03
N MET A 115 1.46 -0.22 -15.66
CA MET A 115 1.53 -1.65 -15.34
C MET A 115 1.56 -2.46 -16.63
N PRO A 116 2.52 -3.38 -16.82
CA PRO A 116 2.50 -4.33 -17.93
C PRO A 116 1.30 -5.27 -17.85
N ASP A 117 0.93 -5.85 -19.00
CA ASP A 117 -0.04 -6.94 -19.05
C ASP A 117 0.62 -8.28 -18.70
N PHE A 118 0.18 -8.88 -17.58
CA PHE A 118 0.64 -10.20 -17.15
C PHE A 118 -0.34 -11.32 -17.52
N LYS A 119 0.15 -12.56 -17.54
CA LYS A 119 -0.64 -13.78 -17.76
C LYS A 119 -0.38 -14.77 -16.64
N LEU A 120 -1.41 -15.50 -16.22
CA LEU A 120 -1.29 -16.42 -15.12
C LEU A 120 -0.33 -17.56 -15.49
N GLY A 121 0.60 -17.83 -14.59
CA GLY A 121 1.52 -18.95 -14.71
C GLY A 121 0.82 -20.30 -14.60
N ASN A 122 1.57 -21.38 -14.86
CA ASN A 122 1.03 -22.72 -14.65
C ASN A 122 1.00 -23.07 -13.16
N LEU A 123 -0.12 -22.79 -12.49
CA LEU A 123 -0.32 -23.00 -11.05
C LEU A 123 -0.15 -24.46 -10.60
N LYS A 124 -0.28 -25.44 -11.51
CA LYS A 124 -0.02 -26.86 -11.18
C LYS A 124 1.43 -27.15 -10.82
N LYS A 125 2.33 -26.19 -11.05
CA LYS A 125 3.75 -26.28 -10.66
C LYS A 125 4.03 -25.75 -9.26
N VAL A 126 3.07 -25.11 -8.60
CA VAL A 126 3.21 -24.69 -7.21
C VAL A 126 3.39 -25.94 -6.34
N LYS A 127 4.47 -25.96 -5.55
CA LYS A 127 4.81 -27.08 -4.65
C LYS A 127 5.22 -26.53 -3.31
N VAL A 128 4.42 -26.78 -2.30
CA VAL A 128 4.73 -26.41 -0.92
C VAL A 128 5.00 -27.67 -0.12
N GLU A 129 6.14 -27.70 0.57
CA GLU A 129 6.53 -28.83 1.42
C GLU A 129 5.78 -28.73 2.75
N LYS A 130 4.92 -29.72 3.03
CA LYS A 130 4.22 -29.84 4.31
C LYS A 130 5.18 -30.46 5.33
N GLU A 131 5.25 -29.86 6.51
CA GLU A 131 6.07 -30.27 7.65
C GLU A 131 5.18 -31.02 8.64
N ASP A 132 5.70 -32.11 9.20
CA ASP A 132 5.03 -32.83 10.27
C ASP A 132 5.09 -32.02 11.57
N ILE A 133 3.94 -31.91 12.25
CA ILE A 133 3.81 -31.12 13.47
C ILE A 133 4.03 -32.03 14.66
N GLU A 134 5.25 -32.01 15.16
CA GLU A 134 5.63 -32.64 16.43
C GLU A 134 5.91 -31.55 17.47
N ILE A 135 5.38 -31.73 18.68
CA ILE A 135 5.66 -30.91 19.86
C ILE A 135 6.48 -31.76 20.81
N GLU A 136 7.73 -31.35 21.09
CA GLU A 136 8.57 -32.10 22.00
C GLU A 136 8.23 -31.75 23.45
N GLU A 137 8.46 -32.69 24.38
CA GLU A 137 8.28 -32.44 25.82
C GLU A 137 9.08 -31.21 26.31
N LYS A 138 10.25 -30.95 25.68
CA LYS A 138 11.06 -29.76 25.97
C LYS A 138 10.37 -28.45 25.63
N ASP A 139 9.54 -28.42 24.58
CA ASP A 139 8.79 -27.22 24.19
C ASP A 139 7.72 -26.91 25.24
N VAL A 140 7.02 -27.94 25.70
CA VAL A 140 6.05 -27.83 26.81
C VAL A 140 6.74 -27.36 28.07
N GLU A 141 7.86 -27.98 28.47
CA GLU A 141 8.61 -27.56 29.66
C GLU A 141 9.09 -26.11 29.61
N LYS A 142 9.49 -25.64 28.43
CA LYS A 142 9.94 -24.26 28.22
C LYS A 142 8.78 -23.29 28.48
N VAL A 143 7.60 -23.56 27.90
CA VAL A 143 6.40 -22.73 28.14
C VAL A 143 6.01 -22.74 29.61
N LEU A 144 6.06 -23.89 30.30
CA LEU A 144 5.75 -23.94 31.74
C LEU A 144 6.69 -23.05 32.57
N LYS A 145 7.98 -23.03 32.23
CA LYS A 145 8.97 -22.19 32.90
C LYS A 145 8.71 -20.71 32.63
N GLU A 146 8.42 -20.36 31.38
CA GLU A 146 8.09 -18.98 30.97
C GLU A 146 6.82 -18.49 31.69
N LEU A 147 5.75 -19.28 31.70
CA LEU A 147 4.51 -18.97 32.41
C LEU A 147 4.75 -18.75 33.91
N LYS A 148 5.61 -19.57 34.54
CA LYS A 148 5.97 -19.39 35.96
C LYS A 148 6.73 -18.08 36.20
N THR A 149 7.59 -17.67 35.27
CA THR A 149 8.36 -16.42 35.39
C THR A 149 7.49 -15.20 35.11
N GLN A 150 6.57 -15.30 34.15
CA GLN A 150 5.72 -14.20 33.70
C GLN A 150 4.54 -13.94 34.64
N HIS A 151 4.04 -14.98 35.33
CA HIS A 151 2.89 -14.87 36.21
C HIS A 151 3.26 -15.13 37.68
N GLU A 152 2.89 -14.19 38.55
CA GLU A 152 2.98 -14.39 40.00
C GLU A 152 1.92 -15.40 40.45
N THR A 153 2.32 -16.51 41.06
CA THR A 153 1.44 -17.55 41.62
C THR A 153 1.83 -17.80 43.08
N ASP A 154 0.87 -18.17 43.93
CA ASP A 154 1.15 -18.48 45.35
C ASP A 154 1.95 -19.79 45.48
N ALA A 155 1.84 -20.67 44.48
CA ALA A 155 2.59 -21.90 44.37
C ALA A 155 4.10 -21.66 44.10
N LYS A 156 4.96 -22.12 45.01
CA LYS A 156 6.43 -21.96 44.91
C LYS A 156 7.09 -22.85 43.84
N LYS A 157 6.42 -23.92 43.41
CA LYS A 157 6.91 -24.92 42.46
C LYS A 157 5.86 -25.22 41.40
N ILE A 158 6.32 -25.63 40.22
CA ILE A 158 5.46 -26.18 39.17
C ILE A 158 4.94 -27.53 39.67
N GLY A 159 3.62 -27.66 39.77
CA GLY A 159 2.89 -28.78 40.34
C GLY A 159 1.39 -28.55 40.20
N ASP A 160 0.56 -29.44 40.72
CA ASP A 160 -0.90 -29.42 40.47
C ASP A 160 -1.59 -28.13 40.91
N ASP A 161 -1.20 -27.57 42.06
CA ASP A 161 -1.78 -26.32 42.57
C ASP A 161 -1.42 -25.13 41.67
N TRP A 162 -0.16 -25.07 41.21
CA TRP A 162 0.29 -24.08 40.24
C TRP A 162 -0.45 -24.21 38.91
N ALA A 163 -0.63 -25.44 38.43
CA ALA A 163 -1.32 -25.74 37.19
C ALA A 163 -2.79 -25.30 37.23
N LYS A 164 -3.49 -25.52 38.34
CA LYS A 164 -4.88 -25.07 38.54
C LYS A 164 -4.98 -23.54 38.60
N GLU A 165 -4.07 -22.88 39.31
CA GLU A 165 -4.01 -21.41 39.35
C GLU A 165 -3.78 -20.82 37.96
N MET A 166 -2.85 -21.40 37.18
CA MET A 166 -2.55 -20.96 35.83
C MET A 166 -3.70 -21.23 34.86
N ALA A 167 -4.32 -22.40 34.91
CA ALA A 167 -5.49 -22.72 34.10
C ALA A 167 -6.61 -21.71 34.33
N LYS A 168 -6.88 -21.35 35.60
CA LYS A 168 -7.88 -20.33 35.93
C LYS A 168 -7.51 -18.94 35.39
N LYS A 169 -6.23 -18.55 35.44
CA LYS A 169 -5.75 -17.26 34.93
C LYS A 169 -5.80 -17.16 33.41
N LEU A 170 -5.55 -18.27 32.72
CA LEU A 170 -5.56 -18.37 31.27
C LEU A 170 -6.94 -18.80 30.73
N GLU A 171 -7.94 -18.89 31.59
CA GLU A 171 -9.32 -19.30 31.25
C GLU A 171 -9.37 -20.66 30.53
N LEU A 172 -8.46 -21.57 30.89
CA LEU A 172 -8.41 -22.94 30.37
C LEU A 172 -9.34 -23.85 31.18
N GLU A 173 -10.36 -24.38 30.51
CA GLU A 173 -11.30 -25.33 31.08
C GLU A 173 -10.69 -26.74 31.20
N ASP A 174 -11.24 -27.55 32.12
CA ASP A 174 -10.94 -28.97 32.32
C ASP A 174 -9.52 -29.35 32.78
N VAL A 175 -8.78 -28.44 33.41
CA VAL A 175 -7.47 -28.76 34.00
C VAL A 175 -7.60 -29.21 35.47
N LYS A 176 -7.21 -30.46 35.77
CA LYS A 176 -7.31 -31.06 37.11
C LYS A 176 -5.98 -31.17 37.86
N ASP A 177 -4.87 -31.20 37.15
CA ASP A 177 -3.52 -31.44 37.66
C ASP A 177 -2.47 -30.90 36.67
N LEU A 178 -1.19 -31.09 36.98
CA LEU A 178 -0.10 -30.64 36.12
C LEU A 178 -0.09 -31.35 34.75
N ASP A 179 -0.46 -32.62 34.69
CA ASP A 179 -0.44 -33.39 33.45
C ASP A 179 -1.55 -32.92 32.50
N GLY A 180 -2.77 -32.70 33.01
CA GLY A 180 -3.85 -32.09 32.23
C GLY A 180 -3.52 -30.67 31.77
N PHE A 181 -2.73 -29.91 32.54
CA PHE A 181 -2.25 -28.60 32.09
C PHE A 181 -1.20 -28.71 30.98
N LYS A 182 -0.27 -29.67 31.08
CA LYS A 182 0.71 -29.95 30.03
C LYS A 182 0.03 -30.33 28.72
N GLU A 183 -0.99 -31.20 28.76
CA GLU A 183 -1.77 -31.57 27.57
C GLU A 183 -2.44 -30.36 26.92
N LYS A 184 -3.01 -29.43 27.70
CA LYS A 184 -3.57 -28.18 27.16
C LYS A 184 -2.51 -27.28 26.55
N VAL A 185 -1.35 -27.15 27.18
CA VAL A 185 -0.22 -26.38 26.64
C VAL A 185 0.28 -26.99 25.33
N GLU A 186 0.37 -28.32 25.25
CA GLU A 186 0.75 -29.03 24.04
C GLU A 186 -0.26 -28.79 22.90
N ASP A 187 -1.56 -28.90 23.16
CA ASP A 187 -2.63 -28.61 22.19
C ASP A 187 -2.57 -27.16 21.69
N LEU A 188 -2.34 -26.19 22.58
CA LEU A 188 -2.19 -24.78 22.21
C LEU A 188 -0.94 -24.53 21.35
N LEU A 189 0.20 -25.12 21.73
CA LEU A 189 1.43 -25.05 20.94
C LEU A 189 1.25 -25.67 19.56
N LYS A 190 0.56 -26.81 19.50
CA LYS A 190 0.23 -27.47 18.25
C LYS A 190 -0.62 -26.59 17.36
N LYS A 191 -1.73 -26.03 17.88
CA LYS A 191 -2.60 -25.09 17.15
C LYS A 191 -1.85 -23.84 16.68
N GLN A 192 -0.97 -23.28 17.51
CA GLN A 192 -0.15 -22.13 17.14
C GLN A 192 0.81 -22.49 15.99
N LYS A 193 1.46 -23.66 16.05
CA LYS A 193 2.36 -24.16 15.00
C LYS A 193 1.60 -24.50 13.72
N GLU A 194 0.42 -25.10 13.81
CA GLU A 194 -0.50 -25.35 12.70
C GLU A 194 -0.86 -24.05 11.98
N HIS A 195 -1.30 -23.03 12.73
CA HIS A 195 -1.64 -21.72 12.16
C HIS A 195 -0.41 -21.03 11.53
N MET A 196 0.76 -21.09 12.17
CA MET A 196 2.00 -20.53 11.60
C MET A 196 2.38 -21.23 10.29
N LEU A 197 2.32 -22.56 10.24
CA LEU A 197 2.65 -23.35 9.05
C LEU A 197 1.63 -23.10 7.94
N LEU A 198 0.35 -23.01 8.28
CA LEU A 198 -0.71 -22.66 7.34
C LEU A 198 -0.40 -21.35 6.60
N HIS A 199 -0.14 -20.26 7.33
CA HIS A 199 0.19 -18.96 6.73
C HIS A 199 1.47 -19.02 5.90
N ARG A 200 2.49 -19.72 6.40
CA ARG A 200 3.74 -19.94 5.65
C ARG A 200 3.49 -20.64 4.32
N TYR A 201 2.69 -21.72 4.32
CA TYR A 201 2.38 -22.47 3.12
C TYR A 201 1.60 -21.65 2.10
N GLN A 202 0.63 -20.87 2.58
CA GLN A 202 -0.13 -19.97 1.73
C GLN A 202 0.77 -18.87 1.12
N GLU A 203 1.69 -18.31 1.91
CA GLU A 203 2.67 -17.33 1.44
C GLU A 203 3.64 -17.92 0.41
N ASP A 204 4.18 -19.12 0.66
CA ASP A 204 5.09 -19.82 -0.25
C ASP A 204 4.39 -20.20 -1.57
N ALA A 205 3.13 -20.65 -1.49
CA ALA A 205 2.32 -20.92 -2.67
C ALA A 205 2.13 -19.65 -3.51
N LEU A 206 1.75 -18.54 -2.85
CA LEU A 206 1.54 -17.25 -3.50
C LEU A 206 2.82 -16.77 -4.19
N LYS A 207 3.96 -16.80 -3.51
CA LYS A 207 5.26 -16.43 -4.08
C LYS A 207 5.61 -17.26 -5.30
N GLN A 208 5.48 -18.58 -5.22
CA GLN A 208 5.73 -19.45 -6.38
C GLN A 208 4.78 -19.15 -7.54
N ALA A 209 3.52 -18.83 -7.26
CA ALA A 209 2.54 -18.49 -8.29
C ALA A 209 2.83 -17.15 -8.98
N ILE A 210 3.29 -16.15 -8.22
CA ILE A 210 3.78 -14.86 -8.72
C ILE A 210 4.98 -15.09 -9.66
N GLU A 211 5.98 -15.86 -9.22
CA GLU A 211 7.17 -16.19 -10.01
C GLU A 211 6.82 -16.93 -11.31
N LEU A 212 5.92 -17.92 -11.22
CA LEU A 212 5.44 -18.68 -12.39
C LEU A 212 4.70 -17.80 -13.39
N SER A 213 4.05 -16.74 -12.91
CA SER A 213 3.34 -15.74 -13.73
C SER A 213 4.26 -14.66 -14.28
N LYS A 214 5.54 -14.64 -13.85
CA LYS A 214 6.56 -13.65 -14.25
C LYS A 214 6.08 -12.22 -14.04
N ILE A 215 5.42 -11.98 -12.92
CA ILE A 215 4.96 -10.65 -12.54
C ILE A 215 6.19 -9.85 -12.11
N GLU A 216 6.43 -8.74 -12.79
CA GLU A 216 7.53 -7.82 -12.49
C GLU A 216 6.96 -6.41 -12.35
N ILE A 217 6.91 -5.92 -11.11
CA ILE A 217 6.33 -4.61 -10.83
C ILE A 217 7.29 -3.49 -11.27
N PRO A 218 6.81 -2.46 -11.98
CA PRO A 218 7.65 -1.33 -12.38
C PRO A 218 8.25 -0.61 -11.16
N GLU A 219 9.54 -0.28 -11.22
CA GLU A 219 10.25 0.42 -10.14
C GLU A 219 9.55 1.73 -9.72
N GLY A 220 9.00 2.48 -10.68
CA GLY A 220 8.25 3.71 -10.40
C GLY A 220 7.02 3.49 -9.52
N ALA A 221 6.35 2.34 -9.64
CA ALA A 221 5.22 1.97 -8.78
C ALA A 221 5.69 1.55 -7.38
N ILE A 222 6.78 0.78 -7.29
CA ILE A 222 7.40 0.37 -6.01
C ILE A 222 7.84 1.59 -5.21
N GLU A 223 8.55 2.52 -5.85
CA GLU A 223 9.01 3.77 -5.22
C GLU A 223 7.84 4.62 -4.71
N PHE A 224 6.76 4.70 -5.50
CA PHE A 224 5.60 5.49 -5.13
C PHE A 224 4.87 4.89 -3.92
N GLU A 225 4.58 3.60 -3.94
CA GLU A 225 3.92 2.89 -2.84
C GLU A 225 4.78 2.93 -1.56
N ALA A 226 6.09 2.73 -1.66
CA ALA A 226 7.00 2.84 -0.52
C ALA A 226 7.01 4.24 0.09
N LYS A 227 6.94 5.28 -0.74
CA LYS A 227 6.86 6.68 -0.28
C LYS A 227 5.52 7.00 0.38
N GLU A 228 4.42 6.45 -0.11
CA GLU A 228 3.12 6.61 0.55
C GLU A 228 3.10 5.92 1.92
N ARG A 229 3.78 4.78 2.07
CA ARG A 229 3.98 4.12 3.39
C ARG A 229 4.83 4.96 4.33
N GLU A 230 5.94 5.52 3.85
CA GLU A 230 6.77 6.47 4.61
C GLU A 230 5.91 7.66 5.08
N ARG A 231 5.14 8.25 4.17
CA ARG A 231 4.25 9.37 4.48
C ARG A 231 3.19 9.01 5.52
N SER A 232 2.55 7.83 5.39
CA SER A 232 1.57 7.34 6.35
C SER A 232 2.21 7.16 7.73
N PHE A 233 3.42 6.59 7.78
CA PHE A 233 4.17 6.44 9.01
C PHE A 233 4.52 7.79 9.65
N GLU A 234 4.99 8.76 8.86
CA GLU A 234 5.27 10.12 9.35
C GLU A 234 4.03 10.78 9.94
N GLN A 235 2.88 10.64 9.28
CA GLN A 235 1.60 11.18 9.75
C GLN A 235 1.15 10.52 11.05
N ASP A 236 1.27 9.19 11.15
CA ASP A 236 0.94 8.44 12.36
C ASP A 236 1.83 8.84 13.55
N MET A 237 3.13 9.02 13.32
CA MET A 237 4.05 9.48 14.35
C MET A 237 3.73 10.91 14.80
N GLN A 238 3.45 11.81 13.86
CA GLN A 238 3.02 13.17 14.17
C GLN A 238 1.72 13.20 14.98
N ALA A 239 0.73 12.39 14.59
CA ALA A 239 -0.56 12.30 15.29
C ALA A 239 -0.41 11.79 16.72
N ARG A 240 0.53 10.86 16.96
CA ARG A 240 0.86 10.33 18.29
C ARG A 240 1.81 11.24 19.08
N GLY A 241 2.32 12.32 18.48
CA GLY A 241 3.30 13.22 19.10
C GLY A 241 4.67 12.58 19.31
N VAL A 242 4.97 11.49 18.60
CA VAL A 242 6.23 10.76 18.71
C VAL A 242 7.23 11.33 17.70
N LYS A 243 8.44 11.65 18.16
CA LYS A 243 9.52 12.05 17.24
C LYS A 243 10.08 10.81 16.55
N ILE A 244 10.12 10.84 15.22
CA ILE A 244 10.64 9.74 14.39
C ILE A 244 12.05 9.32 14.83
N GLU A 245 12.94 10.29 15.09
CA GLU A 245 14.31 10.04 15.55
C GLU A 245 14.36 9.22 16.85
N GLU A 246 13.43 9.46 17.77
CA GLU A 246 13.37 8.74 19.05
C GLU A 246 12.83 7.33 18.84
N PHE A 247 11.78 7.18 18.03
CA PHE A 247 11.23 5.88 17.65
C PHE A 247 12.29 4.97 17.00
N LEU A 248 13.07 5.52 16.06
CA LEU A 248 14.13 4.80 15.37
C LEU A 248 15.24 4.36 16.34
N LYS A 249 15.66 5.23 17.25
CA LYS A 249 16.64 4.89 18.29
C LYS A 249 16.16 3.77 19.20
N GLN A 250 14.91 3.84 19.66
CA GLN A 250 14.32 2.81 20.53
C GLN A 250 14.17 1.47 19.80
N SER A 251 13.88 1.51 18.50
CA SER A 251 13.72 0.31 17.66
C SER A 251 15.05 -0.23 17.13
N ASN A 252 16.18 0.45 17.40
CA ASN A 252 17.50 0.14 16.85
C ASN A 252 17.50 0.05 15.30
N LEU A 253 16.79 0.99 14.66
CA LEU A 253 16.67 1.11 13.21
C LEU A 253 17.12 2.50 12.76
N ASP A 254 17.44 2.64 11.47
CA ASP A 254 17.59 3.94 10.82
C ASP A 254 16.56 4.13 9.68
N MET A 255 16.48 5.36 9.15
CA MET A 255 15.53 5.69 8.08
C MET A 255 15.82 4.96 6.76
N GLU A 256 17.08 4.62 6.49
CA GLU A 256 17.44 3.92 5.25
C GLU A 256 16.96 2.47 5.30
N GLN A 257 17.15 1.80 6.44
CA GLN A 257 16.61 0.47 6.71
C GLN A 257 15.09 0.44 6.61
N MET A 258 14.41 1.45 7.16
CA MET A 258 12.94 1.57 7.04
C MET A 258 12.50 1.74 5.59
N ARG A 259 13.20 2.58 4.81
CA ARG A 259 12.89 2.79 3.39
C ARG A 259 13.10 1.53 2.56
N GLU A 260 14.18 0.80 2.79
CA GLU A 260 14.42 -0.47 2.10
C GLU A 260 13.39 -1.54 2.50
N ALA A 261 12.99 -1.59 3.77
CA ALA A 261 11.88 -2.45 4.21
C ALA A 261 10.56 -2.07 3.52
N TRP A 262 10.19 -0.79 3.50
CA TRP A 262 8.97 -0.33 2.82
C TRP A 262 9.00 -0.59 1.31
N LYS A 263 10.16 -0.44 0.65
CA LYS A 263 10.30 -0.82 -0.77
C LYS A 263 10.07 -2.31 -1.00
N LYS A 264 10.66 -3.16 -0.16
CA LYS A 264 10.44 -4.61 -0.25
C LYS A 264 8.97 -4.95 -0.03
N ASP A 265 8.38 -4.45 1.05
CA ASP A 265 6.99 -4.70 1.37
C ASP A 265 6.06 -4.12 0.27
N ALA A 266 6.43 -2.99 -0.35
CA ALA A 266 5.67 -2.37 -1.43
C ALA A 266 5.68 -3.27 -2.67
N LYS A 267 6.86 -3.78 -3.02
CA LYS A 267 7.03 -4.75 -4.10
C LYS A 267 6.18 -6.00 -3.84
N ASP A 268 6.34 -6.64 -2.70
CA ASP A 268 5.65 -7.89 -2.36
C ASP A 268 4.11 -7.69 -2.37
N ALA A 269 3.63 -6.57 -1.84
CA ALA A 269 2.20 -6.24 -1.84
C ALA A 269 1.64 -5.95 -3.25
N LEU A 270 2.39 -5.24 -4.09
CA LEU A 270 1.99 -4.95 -5.47
C LEU A 270 2.00 -6.23 -6.33
N GLU A 271 2.98 -7.11 -6.15
CA GLU A 271 3.03 -8.42 -6.81
C GLU A 271 1.82 -9.28 -6.44
N ALA A 272 1.50 -9.35 -5.15
CA ALA A 272 0.32 -10.06 -4.65
C ALA A 272 -0.98 -9.46 -5.21
N ASP A 273 -1.13 -8.13 -5.20
CA ASP A 273 -2.34 -7.47 -5.72
C ASP A 273 -2.53 -7.74 -7.22
N VAL A 274 -1.46 -7.61 -8.02
CA VAL A 274 -1.49 -7.89 -9.45
C VAL A 274 -1.83 -9.37 -9.70
N PHE A 275 -1.21 -10.29 -8.96
CA PHE A 275 -1.49 -11.72 -9.08
C PHE A 275 -2.95 -12.05 -8.75
N LEU A 276 -3.48 -11.53 -7.63
CA LEU A 276 -4.85 -11.82 -7.22
C LEU A 276 -5.87 -11.23 -8.19
N ASN A 277 -5.63 -10.02 -8.71
CA ASN A 277 -6.47 -9.42 -9.74
C ASN A 277 -6.43 -10.24 -11.05
N LEU A 278 -5.26 -10.72 -11.43
CA LEU A 278 -5.06 -11.58 -12.60
C LEU A 278 -5.79 -12.92 -12.43
N TYR A 279 -5.62 -13.59 -11.30
CA TYR A 279 -6.31 -14.83 -10.95
C TYR A 279 -7.83 -14.61 -10.97
N ALA A 280 -8.30 -13.56 -10.29
CA ALA A 280 -9.72 -13.23 -10.19
C ALA A 280 -10.36 -12.96 -11.57
N LYS A 281 -9.60 -12.36 -12.49
CA LYS A 281 -10.04 -12.11 -13.86
C LYS A 281 -10.08 -13.39 -14.69
N GLU A 282 -9.04 -14.22 -14.61
CA GLU A 282 -8.93 -15.44 -15.42
C GLU A 282 -9.91 -16.54 -14.97
N LYS A 283 -10.19 -16.61 -13.66
CA LYS A 283 -11.14 -17.56 -13.07
C LYS A 283 -12.57 -17.02 -12.97
N ASP A 284 -12.82 -15.80 -13.45
CA ASP A 284 -14.12 -15.12 -13.38
C ASP A 284 -14.69 -15.08 -11.94
N VAL A 285 -13.83 -14.78 -10.97
CA VAL A 285 -14.21 -14.67 -9.56
C VAL A 285 -15.20 -13.51 -9.40
N LYS A 286 -16.38 -13.84 -8.88
CA LYS A 286 -17.49 -12.92 -8.64
C LYS A 286 -17.85 -12.92 -7.17
N VAL A 287 -18.09 -11.71 -6.66
CA VAL A 287 -18.64 -11.48 -5.34
C VAL A 287 -20.15 -11.35 -5.49
N SER A 288 -20.89 -12.23 -4.85
CA SER A 288 -22.35 -12.15 -4.79
C SER A 288 -22.80 -10.98 -3.92
N LYS A 289 -24.08 -10.61 -3.99
CA LYS A 289 -24.59 -9.57 -3.11
C LYS A 289 -24.59 -10.04 -1.65
N GLU A 290 -24.93 -11.30 -1.44
CA GLU A 290 -24.97 -11.94 -0.14
C GLU A 290 -23.59 -11.94 0.54
N GLU A 291 -22.54 -12.32 -0.18
CA GLU A 291 -21.15 -12.28 0.31
C GLU A 291 -20.72 -10.86 0.69
N LEU A 292 -21.10 -9.88 -0.13
CA LEU A 292 -20.80 -8.47 0.14
C LEU A 292 -21.54 -7.96 1.39
N ASP A 293 -22.82 -8.30 1.54
CA ASP A 293 -23.64 -7.91 2.69
C ASP A 293 -23.08 -8.55 3.99
N GLU A 294 -22.65 -9.82 3.94
CA GLU A 294 -21.98 -10.50 5.06
C GLU A 294 -20.68 -9.80 5.46
N LYS A 295 -19.83 -9.43 4.49
CA LYS A 295 -18.59 -8.69 4.75
C LYS A 295 -18.86 -7.33 5.39
N ILE A 296 -19.87 -6.62 4.92
CA ILE A 296 -20.28 -5.33 5.48
C ILE A 296 -20.72 -5.48 6.95
N GLU A 297 -21.53 -6.49 7.26
CA GLU A 297 -21.96 -6.77 8.64
C GLU A 297 -20.79 -7.17 9.55
N MET A 298 -19.80 -7.91 9.03
CA MET A 298 -18.56 -8.18 9.77
C MET A 298 -17.78 -6.90 10.10
N ILE A 299 -17.66 -5.97 9.14
CA ILE A 299 -16.97 -4.69 9.37
C ILE A 299 -17.72 -3.82 10.39
N LYS A 300 -19.06 -3.80 10.35
CA LYS A 300 -19.86 -3.08 11.37
C LYS A 300 -19.62 -3.61 12.78
N LYS A 301 -19.49 -4.93 12.94
CA LYS A 301 -19.21 -5.55 14.25
C LYS A 301 -17.84 -5.17 14.81
N THR A 302 -16.83 -5.03 13.96
CA THR A 302 -15.49 -4.61 14.39
C THR A 302 -15.37 -3.10 14.63
N GLN A 303 -16.28 -2.31 14.05
CA GLN A 303 -16.33 -0.85 14.20
C GLN A 303 -17.70 -0.37 14.69
N PRO A 304 -18.11 -0.66 15.94
CA PRO A 304 -19.44 -0.34 16.45
C PRO A 304 -19.73 1.17 16.56
N ASN A 305 -18.70 2.02 16.46
CA ASN A 305 -18.81 3.48 16.54
C ASN A 305 -18.63 4.18 15.17
N ALA A 306 -18.58 3.43 14.07
CA ALA A 306 -18.47 4.00 12.73
C ALA A 306 -19.76 4.71 12.32
N ASP A 307 -19.65 5.78 11.53
CA ASP A 307 -20.79 6.49 10.97
C ASP A 307 -21.54 5.59 9.96
N GLU A 308 -22.84 5.38 10.19
CA GLU A 308 -23.67 4.51 9.35
C GLU A 308 -23.70 4.93 7.86
N SER A 309 -23.50 6.22 7.58
CA SER A 309 -23.49 6.75 6.22
C SER A 309 -22.33 6.22 5.37
N VAL A 310 -21.24 5.77 5.99
CA VAL A 310 -20.09 5.16 5.30
C VAL A 310 -20.51 3.88 4.58
N PHE A 311 -21.36 3.07 5.22
CA PHE A 311 -21.80 1.79 4.67
C PHE A 311 -22.77 1.92 3.49
N SER A 312 -23.30 3.12 3.25
CA SER A 312 -24.17 3.42 2.09
C SER A 312 -23.44 4.20 0.99
N ASN A 313 -22.16 4.51 1.18
CA ASN A 313 -21.36 5.24 0.20
C ASN A 313 -20.95 4.33 -0.96
N GLU A 314 -21.30 4.71 -2.19
CA GLU A 314 -21.04 3.91 -3.40
C GLU A 314 -19.55 3.62 -3.64
N GLN A 315 -18.67 4.60 -3.39
CA GLN A 315 -17.22 4.43 -3.54
C GLN A 315 -16.66 3.45 -2.50
N TRP A 316 -17.19 3.51 -1.28
CA TRP A 316 -16.81 2.58 -0.22
C TRP A 316 -17.30 1.16 -0.53
N LEU A 317 -18.55 1.00 -0.98
CA LEU A 317 -19.10 -0.29 -1.38
C LEU A 317 -18.30 -0.91 -2.53
N ASP A 318 -17.92 -0.13 -3.53
CA ASP A 318 -17.06 -0.58 -4.62
C ASP A 318 -15.67 -0.99 -4.12
N TYR A 319 -15.12 -0.26 -3.16
CA TYR A 319 -13.86 -0.63 -2.51
C TYR A 319 -13.98 -1.96 -1.77
N ILE A 320 -14.99 -2.14 -0.92
CA ILE A 320 -15.20 -3.41 -0.20
C ILE A 320 -15.42 -4.56 -1.17
N LYS A 321 -16.19 -4.35 -2.24
CA LYS A 321 -16.37 -5.38 -3.28
C LYS A 321 -15.05 -5.78 -3.96
N ARG A 322 -14.15 -4.83 -4.21
CA ARG A 322 -12.80 -5.13 -4.74
C ARG A 322 -11.96 -5.90 -3.73
N VAL A 323 -12.01 -5.54 -2.45
CA VAL A 323 -11.30 -6.25 -1.38
C VAL A 323 -11.82 -7.68 -1.28
N GLU A 324 -13.13 -7.86 -1.18
CA GLU A 324 -13.78 -9.17 -1.08
C GLU A 324 -13.47 -10.04 -2.30
N LYS A 325 -13.45 -9.46 -3.51
CA LYS A 325 -13.06 -10.17 -4.72
C LYS A 325 -11.63 -10.71 -4.63
N LYS A 326 -10.70 -9.93 -4.07
CA LYS A 326 -9.30 -10.36 -3.90
C LYS A 326 -9.16 -11.42 -2.82
N GLU A 327 -9.85 -11.28 -1.70
CA GLU A 327 -9.88 -12.30 -0.65
C GLU A 327 -10.45 -13.62 -1.17
N LYS A 328 -11.57 -13.58 -1.90
CA LYS A 328 -12.16 -14.76 -2.54
C LYS A 328 -11.22 -15.39 -3.56
N ALA A 329 -10.56 -14.58 -4.39
CA ALA A 329 -9.56 -15.05 -5.34
C ALA A 329 -8.39 -15.75 -4.63
N PHE A 330 -7.93 -15.23 -3.50
CA PHE A 330 -6.90 -15.86 -2.69
C PHE A 330 -7.37 -17.21 -2.14
N ARG A 331 -8.59 -17.29 -1.57
CA ARG A 331 -9.16 -18.57 -1.07
C ARG A 331 -9.28 -19.60 -2.19
N GLU A 332 -9.81 -19.22 -3.34
CA GLU A 332 -9.93 -20.13 -4.50
C GLU A 332 -8.55 -20.58 -5.01
N PHE A 333 -7.56 -19.67 -5.03
CA PHE A 333 -6.18 -19.99 -5.37
C PHE A 333 -5.56 -21.00 -4.40
N ILE A 334 -5.69 -20.78 -3.09
CA ILE A 334 -5.18 -21.71 -2.07
C ILE A 334 -5.89 -23.07 -2.19
N LYS A 335 -7.20 -23.08 -2.37
CA LYS A 335 -7.97 -24.30 -2.61
C LYS A 335 -7.49 -25.07 -3.86
N GLU A 336 -7.20 -24.37 -4.95
CA GLU A 336 -6.72 -24.97 -6.20
C GLU A 336 -5.30 -25.55 -6.07
N THR A 337 -4.44 -24.94 -5.26
CA THR A 337 -3.01 -25.27 -5.19
C THR A 337 -2.62 -26.15 -4.00
N LEU A 338 -3.22 -25.90 -2.84
CA LEU A 338 -2.85 -26.51 -1.56
C LEU A 338 -3.92 -27.45 -0.98
N GLY A 339 -5.16 -27.36 -1.46
CA GLY A 339 -6.32 -28.13 -0.98
C GLY A 339 -7.24 -27.33 -0.05
N GLU A 340 -8.43 -27.87 0.22
CA GLU A 340 -9.41 -27.23 1.13
C GLU A 340 -8.92 -27.23 2.58
N GLU A 341 -8.09 -28.21 2.98
CA GLU A 341 -7.59 -28.34 4.35
C GLU A 341 -6.61 -27.24 4.78
N LEU A 342 -6.13 -26.43 3.82
CA LEU A 342 -5.24 -25.29 4.06
C LEU A 342 -5.96 -23.95 3.83
N LEU A 343 -7.29 -23.94 3.91
CA LEU A 343 -8.07 -22.71 4.08
C LEU A 343 -8.19 -22.41 5.58
N ASP A 344 -7.91 -21.17 5.96
CA ASP A 344 -8.16 -20.72 7.32
C ASP A 344 -9.69 -20.64 7.56
N GLU A 345 -10.19 -21.28 8.61
CA GLU A 345 -11.61 -21.14 9.02
C GLU A 345 -11.92 -19.74 9.54
N HIS A 346 -10.89 -18.92 9.80
CA HIS A 346 -11.02 -17.59 10.42
C HIS A 346 -10.92 -16.38 9.47
N ASN A 347 -10.77 -16.58 8.16
CA ASN A 347 -10.82 -15.46 7.21
C ASN A 347 -12.24 -15.14 6.75
#